data_AF-A0A958BDS3-F1
#
_entry.id   AF-A0A958BDS3-F1
#
_cell.length_a   1.000
_cell.length_b   1.000
_cell.length_c   1.000
_cell.angle_alpha   90.00
_cell.angle_beta   90.00
_cell.angle_gamma   90.00
#
_symmetry.space_group_name_H-M   'P 1'
#
loop_
_entity.id
_entity.type
_entity.pdbx_description
1 polymer ?
#
loop_
_entity_poly.entity_id
_entity_poly.type
_entity_poly.pdbx_seq_one_letter_code
_entity_poly.pdbx_strand_id
1 'polypeptide(L)'
;MIPRPPVPGPLGERIDLAMSGPRMLALVQDALPVKGAAALESVQPIELLLRPGRAPRLRYALRRVAGAGDPGRLSAHLALPESSGGWRGRSERGTTHDRRIEPGARLPLPALGSALEILPCDRGLPGLPAAFDLERVGLVLTGGAQAASEGLELRRCRLLEHHPGRRAVLRYSLRAPAGADYVYGQLAPGVEAARLAELGAALARTGLLLPSGLAGWPAEGLLLQGRPPGAALLALTPSEASAQLPALRQLCRLLAALGSDAS
;
A
#
# COMPACT_ATOMS: atom_id res chain seq x y z
N MET A 1 15.56 -2.70 14.34
CA MET A 1 15.30 -4.16 14.49
C MET A 1 13.80 -4.32 14.63
N ILE A 2 13.14 -5.17 13.83
CA ILE A 2 11.69 -5.39 13.94
C ILE A 2 11.48 -6.42 15.06
N PRO A 3 10.79 -6.09 16.16
CA PRO A 3 10.58 -7.03 17.26
C PRO A 3 9.70 -8.19 16.80
N ARG A 4 10.02 -9.42 17.24
CA ARG A 4 9.22 -10.62 16.95
C ARG A 4 9.15 -11.57 18.15
N PRO A 5 8.00 -12.22 18.38
CA PRO A 5 7.93 -13.36 19.27
C PRO A 5 8.67 -14.57 18.65
N PRO A 6 9.20 -15.49 19.47
CA PRO A 6 9.78 -16.74 18.97
C PRO A 6 8.70 -17.57 18.28
N VAL A 7 8.95 -17.97 17.04
CA VAL A 7 8.10 -18.91 16.29
C VAL A 7 8.93 -20.18 16.09
N PRO A 8 8.64 -21.28 16.80
CA PRO A 8 9.41 -22.51 16.67
C PRO A 8 9.10 -23.25 15.35
N GLY A 9 10.04 -24.11 14.94
CA GLY A 9 9.88 -25.04 13.82
C GLY A 9 10.13 -24.43 12.42
N PRO A 10 9.74 -25.14 11.35
CA PRO A 10 10.06 -24.77 9.96
C PRO A 10 9.55 -23.39 9.53
N LEU A 11 8.45 -22.91 10.13
CA LEU A 11 7.94 -21.57 9.90
C LEU A 11 8.86 -20.50 10.50
N GLY A 12 9.43 -20.76 11.68
CA GLY A 12 10.44 -19.92 12.31
C GLY A 12 11.64 -19.70 11.41
N GLU A 13 12.27 -20.78 10.96
CA GLU A 13 13.45 -20.75 10.09
C GLU A 13 13.19 -19.97 8.79
N ARG A 14 12.00 -20.12 8.20
CA ARG A 14 11.60 -19.35 7.00
C ARG A 14 11.41 -17.87 7.31
N ILE A 15 10.86 -17.52 8.48
CA ILE A 15 10.78 -16.12 8.92
C ILE A 15 12.20 -15.57 9.16
N ASP A 16 13.10 -16.32 9.79
CA ASP A 16 14.51 -15.91 9.99
C ASP A 16 15.21 -15.59 8.68
N LEU A 17 15.06 -16.49 7.71
CA LEU A 17 15.58 -16.32 6.36
C LEU A 17 14.98 -15.08 5.69
N ALA A 18 13.66 -14.93 5.73
CA ALA A 18 12.94 -13.82 5.10
C ALA A 18 13.21 -12.47 5.79
N MET A 19 13.55 -12.45 7.08
CA MET A 19 13.92 -11.25 7.84
C MET A 19 15.40 -10.87 7.69
N SER A 20 16.23 -11.74 7.12
CA SER A 20 17.63 -11.43 6.85
C SER A 20 17.75 -10.72 5.51
N GLY A 21 17.98 -9.40 5.54
CA GLY A 21 18.16 -8.59 4.32
C GLY A 21 19.21 -9.17 3.35
N PRO A 22 20.42 -9.53 3.79
CA PRO A 22 21.44 -10.13 2.93
C PRO A 22 21.04 -11.50 2.37
N ARG A 23 20.44 -12.39 3.17
CA ARG A 23 20.02 -13.71 2.68
C ARG A 23 18.84 -13.61 1.73
N MET A 24 17.90 -12.71 2.00
CA MET A 24 16.78 -12.41 1.12
C MET A 24 17.25 -11.79 -0.20
N LEU A 25 18.23 -10.88 -0.15
CA LEU A 25 18.86 -10.33 -1.35
C LEU A 25 19.47 -11.43 -2.22
N ALA A 26 20.22 -12.36 -1.61
CA ALA A 26 20.78 -13.51 -2.33
C ALA A 26 19.67 -14.38 -2.97
N LEU A 27 18.62 -14.73 -2.23
CA LEU A 27 17.49 -15.49 -2.78
C LEU A 27 16.80 -14.79 -3.95
N VAL A 28 16.63 -13.48 -3.85
CA VAL A 28 16.03 -12.68 -4.92
C VAL A 28 16.95 -12.61 -6.14
N GLN A 29 18.26 -12.46 -5.94
CA GLN A 29 19.24 -12.47 -7.02
C GLN A 29 19.33 -13.83 -7.71
N ASP A 30 19.31 -14.93 -6.95
CA ASP A 30 19.32 -16.31 -7.46
C ASP A 30 18.08 -16.65 -8.30
N ALA A 31 16.94 -16.01 -7.99
CA ALA A 31 15.70 -16.20 -8.72
C ALA A 31 15.63 -15.42 -10.05
N LEU A 32 16.58 -14.50 -10.32
CA LEU A 32 16.67 -13.77 -11.60
C LEU A 32 17.46 -14.58 -12.63
N PRO A 33 17.04 -14.63 -13.91
CA PRO A 33 17.59 -15.55 -14.90
C PRO A 33 18.94 -15.16 -15.50
N VAL A 34 19.39 -13.90 -15.41
CA VAL A 34 20.55 -13.41 -16.17
C VAL A 34 21.27 -12.29 -15.42
N LYS A 35 22.61 -12.33 -15.43
CA LYS A 35 23.50 -11.20 -15.07
C LYS A 35 23.18 -10.00 -15.97
N GLY A 36 22.51 -8.98 -15.42
CA GLY A 36 22.11 -7.77 -16.15
C GLY A 36 20.63 -7.38 -15.95
N ALA A 37 19.80 -8.27 -15.38
CA ALA A 37 18.54 -7.85 -14.75
C ALA A 37 18.88 -6.85 -13.64
N ALA A 38 18.14 -5.72 -13.56
CA ALA A 38 18.42 -4.62 -12.63
C ALA A 38 18.83 -5.17 -11.25
N ALA A 39 20.13 -5.12 -10.97
CA ALA A 39 20.67 -5.72 -9.76
C ALA A 39 20.06 -4.98 -8.57
N LEU A 40 19.59 -5.72 -7.57
CA LEU A 40 19.25 -5.10 -6.29
C LEU A 40 20.54 -4.86 -5.51
N GLU A 41 20.66 -3.66 -4.98
CA GLU A 41 21.68 -3.28 -4.02
C GLU A 41 21.29 -3.75 -2.61
N SER A 42 20.01 -3.66 -2.26
CA SER A 42 19.53 -4.13 -0.97
C SER A 42 18.07 -4.56 -0.96
N VAL A 43 17.78 -5.52 -0.07
CA VAL A 43 16.44 -5.94 0.34
C VAL A 43 16.33 -5.70 1.84
N GLN A 44 15.52 -4.73 2.25
CA GLN A 44 15.35 -4.38 3.66
C GLN A 44 13.94 -4.75 4.11
N PRO A 45 13.76 -5.68 5.07
CA PRO A 45 12.46 -5.88 5.69
C PRO A 45 12.08 -4.62 6.48
N ILE A 46 10.86 -4.14 6.26
CA ILE A 46 10.32 -2.95 6.93
C ILE A 46 9.16 -3.29 7.86
N GLU A 47 8.52 -4.45 7.68
CA GLU A 47 7.40 -4.87 8.51
C GLU A 47 7.26 -6.40 8.51
N LEU A 48 6.89 -6.95 9.66
CA LEU A 48 6.46 -8.34 9.84
C LEU A 48 5.10 -8.32 10.54
N LEU A 49 4.10 -8.91 9.90
CA LEU A 49 2.76 -9.07 10.47
C LEU A 49 2.53 -10.55 10.80
N LEU A 50 2.44 -10.84 12.09
CA LEU A 50 2.07 -12.14 12.64
C LEU A 50 0.64 -12.05 13.18
N ARG A 51 -0.25 -12.90 12.68
CA ARG A 51 -1.62 -13.04 13.20
C ARG A 51 -1.93 -14.52 13.39
N PRO A 52 -2.50 -14.93 14.54
CA PRO A 52 -2.94 -16.30 14.73
C PRO A 52 -3.86 -16.78 13.60
N GLY A 53 -3.65 -18.01 13.12
CA GLY A 53 -4.45 -18.61 12.04
C GLY A 53 -4.29 -17.97 10.66
N ARG A 54 -3.27 -17.11 10.46
CA ARG A 54 -2.96 -16.52 9.15
C ARG A 54 -1.48 -16.65 8.83
N ALA A 55 -1.18 -16.86 7.55
CA ALA A 55 0.19 -16.84 7.05
C ALA A 55 0.90 -15.52 7.44
N PRO A 56 2.10 -15.59 8.05
CA PRO A 56 2.95 -14.43 8.27
C PRO A 56 3.14 -13.62 6.99
N ARG A 57 3.12 -12.28 7.11
CA ARG A 57 3.35 -11.38 5.97
C ARG A 57 4.52 -10.47 6.24
N LEU A 58 5.40 -10.31 5.25
CA LEU A 58 6.55 -9.42 5.30
C LEU A 58 6.43 -8.36 4.22
N ARG A 59 6.84 -7.13 4.56
CA ARG A 59 6.99 -6.04 3.60
C ARG A 59 8.47 -5.65 3.52
N TYR A 60 8.93 -5.36 2.31
CA TYR A 60 10.30 -5.01 2.01
C TYR A 60 10.38 -3.67 1.30
N ALA A 61 11.45 -2.92 1.58
CA ALA A 61 11.98 -1.89 0.70
C ALA A 61 13.12 -2.50 -0.12
N LEU A 62 13.02 -2.42 -1.45
CA LEU A 62 14.05 -2.87 -2.38
C LEU A 62 14.76 -1.64 -2.96
N ARG A 63 16.08 -1.68 -3.04
CA ARG A 63 16.90 -0.64 -3.68
C ARG A 63 17.62 -1.23 -4.88
N ARG A 64 17.45 -0.63 -6.05
CA ARG A 64 18.15 -1.03 -7.29
C ARG A 64 19.55 -0.41 -7.33
N VAL A 65 20.52 -1.13 -7.91
CA VAL A 65 21.85 -0.62 -8.23
C VAL A 65 21.70 0.53 -9.23
N ALA A 66 22.42 1.62 -8.99
CA ALA A 66 22.42 2.77 -9.88
C ALA A 66 23.13 2.41 -11.20
N GLY A 67 22.35 2.22 -12.26
CA GLY A 67 22.87 1.94 -13.60
C GLY A 67 21.72 1.87 -14.60
N ALA A 68 21.58 2.93 -15.42
CA ALA A 68 20.57 3.12 -16.49
C ALA A 68 19.15 3.57 -16.08
N GLY A 69 18.97 4.22 -14.93
CA GLY A 69 17.70 4.87 -14.56
C GLY A 69 17.68 5.37 -13.12
N ASP A 70 16.63 6.11 -12.75
CA ASP A 70 16.41 6.60 -11.39
C ASP A 70 16.53 5.43 -10.39
N PRO A 71 17.40 5.50 -9.36
CA PRO A 71 17.51 4.49 -8.29
C PRO A 71 16.23 4.47 -7.46
N GLY A 72 15.18 3.92 -8.06
CA GLY A 72 13.86 3.82 -7.50
C GLY A 72 13.87 2.84 -6.34
N ARG A 73 13.35 3.29 -5.19
CA ARG A 73 12.96 2.39 -4.11
C ARG A 73 11.67 1.71 -4.52
N LEU A 74 11.68 0.38 -4.56
CA LEU A 74 10.48 -0.44 -4.76
C LEU A 74 10.00 -0.95 -3.42
N SER A 75 8.71 -1.24 -3.34
CA SER A 75 8.13 -1.95 -2.20
C SER A 75 7.71 -3.34 -2.66
N ALA A 76 7.92 -4.34 -1.81
CA ALA A 76 7.53 -5.70 -2.12
C ALA A 76 6.92 -6.39 -0.91
N HIS A 77 6.12 -7.42 -1.17
CA HIS A 77 5.41 -8.18 -0.16
C HIS A 77 5.64 -9.67 -0.34
N LEU A 78 5.66 -10.38 0.78
CA LEU A 78 5.79 -11.83 0.84
C LEU A 78 4.81 -12.38 1.88
N ALA A 79 4.07 -13.42 1.53
CA ALA A 79 3.31 -14.22 2.48
C ALA A 79 4.01 -15.56 2.69
N LEU A 80 4.20 -16.01 3.93
CA LEU A 80 4.80 -17.29 4.25
C LEU A 80 3.71 -18.28 4.66
N PRO A 81 3.18 -19.13 3.76
CA PRO A 81 2.20 -20.14 4.13
C PRO A 81 2.78 -21.15 5.12
N GLU A 82 1.96 -21.69 6.03
CA GLU A 82 2.39 -22.66 7.05
C GLU A 82 2.94 -23.96 6.45
N SER A 83 2.39 -24.40 5.32
CA SER A 83 2.91 -25.54 4.55
C SER A 83 3.70 -25.07 3.32
N SER A 84 4.84 -25.71 3.08
CA SER A 84 5.69 -25.51 1.89
C SER A 84 5.00 -25.87 0.57
N GLY A 85 3.85 -26.58 0.62
CA GLY A 85 3.04 -26.98 -0.53
C GLY A 85 2.01 -25.94 -1.01
N GLY A 86 1.93 -24.76 -0.38
CA GLY A 86 0.95 -23.72 -0.71
C GLY A 86 1.20 -23.03 -2.07
N TRP A 87 2.38 -23.19 -2.67
CA TRP A 87 2.63 -22.69 -4.02
C TRP A 87 2.01 -23.64 -5.06
N ARG A 88 0.70 -23.56 -5.24
CA ARG A 88 0.05 -23.95 -6.50
C ARG A 88 0.24 -22.81 -7.48
N GLY A 89 1.47 -22.60 -7.94
CA GLY A 89 1.72 -21.79 -9.12
C GLY A 89 1.04 -22.47 -10.29
N ARG A 90 -0.24 -22.18 -10.54
CA ARG A 90 -0.78 -22.32 -11.89
C ARG A 90 0.15 -21.48 -12.75
N SER A 91 0.87 -22.17 -13.61
CA SER A 91 1.52 -21.62 -14.79
C SER A 91 0.46 -20.88 -15.61
N GLU A 92 0.09 -19.67 -15.22
CA GLU A 92 -0.43 -18.74 -16.19
C GLU A 92 0.75 -18.42 -17.08
N ARG A 93 0.69 -18.98 -18.29
CA ARG A 93 1.54 -18.66 -19.43
C ARG A 93 1.26 -17.22 -19.88
N GLY A 94 1.41 -16.27 -18.97
CA GLY A 94 1.47 -14.84 -19.24
C GLY A 94 2.94 -14.46 -19.25
N THR A 95 3.56 -14.60 -20.44
CA THR A 95 4.79 -13.90 -20.85
C THR A 95 5.84 -13.65 -19.75
N THR A 96 6.50 -14.72 -19.30
CA THR A 96 7.69 -14.67 -18.44
C THR A 96 8.98 -14.42 -19.25
N HIS A 97 8.96 -13.42 -20.14
CA HIS A 97 10.11 -13.13 -21.01
C HIS A 97 10.93 -11.91 -20.62
N ASP A 98 10.49 -11.10 -19.65
CA ASP A 98 11.34 -10.05 -19.07
C ASP A 98 11.40 -10.19 -17.54
N ARG A 99 12.25 -11.09 -17.06
CA ARG A 99 12.50 -11.30 -15.63
C ARG A 99 13.48 -10.21 -15.10
N ARG A 100 13.02 -8.97 -15.08
CA ARG A 100 13.67 -7.83 -14.41
C ARG A 100 12.93 -7.51 -13.11
N ILE A 101 13.62 -6.89 -12.16
CA ILE A 101 12.99 -6.36 -10.93
C ILE A 101 12.33 -5.04 -11.27
N GLU A 102 11.11 -5.16 -11.76
CA GLU A 102 10.27 -4.03 -12.16
C GLU A 102 9.00 -3.96 -11.30
N PRO A 103 8.39 -2.76 -11.18
CA PRO A 103 7.08 -2.62 -10.58
C PRO A 103 6.07 -3.60 -11.19
N GLY A 104 5.33 -4.30 -10.35
CA GLY A 104 4.32 -5.28 -10.78
C GLY A 104 4.83 -6.70 -11.03
N ALA A 105 6.15 -6.93 -10.92
CA ALA A 105 6.73 -8.26 -11.10
C ALA A 105 6.43 -9.20 -9.91
N ARG A 106 6.35 -10.50 -10.22
CA ARG A 106 6.20 -11.57 -9.23
C ARG A 106 7.35 -12.55 -9.37
N LEU A 107 8.11 -12.71 -8.30
CA LEU A 107 9.33 -13.51 -8.29
C LEU A 107 9.13 -14.76 -7.41
N PRO A 108 9.09 -15.97 -7.97
CA PRO A 108 9.03 -17.19 -7.18
C PRO A 108 10.27 -17.34 -6.30
N LEU A 109 10.07 -17.67 -5.04
CA LEU A 109 11.13 -17.96 -4.06
C LEU A 109 10.93 -19.37 -3.50
N PRO A 110 11.38 -20.42 -4.21
CA PRO A 110 11.15 -21.81 -3.82
C PRO A 110 11.65 -22.17 -2.42
N ALA A 111 12.80 -21.61 -1.99
CA ALA A 111 13.35 -21.79 -0.64
C ALA A 111 12.40 -21.32 0.47
N LEU A 112 11.46 -20.42 0.14
CA LEU A 112 10.44 -19.91 1.05
C LEU A 112 9.05 -20.46 0.74
N GLY A 113 8.90 -21.37 -0.23
CA GLY A 113 7.61 -21.92 -0.66
C GLY A 113 6.59 -20.85 -1.05
N SER A 114 7.04 -19.73 -1.60
CA SER A 114 6.21 -18.54 -1.84
C SER A 114 6.71 -17.71 -3.04
N ALA A 115 6.12 -16.54 -3.27
CA ALA A 115 6.56 -15.57 -4.26
C ALA A 115 6.63 -14.17 -3.65
N LEU A 116 7.68 -13.43 -4.01
CA LEU A 116 7.82 -12.01 -3.72
C LEU A 116 7.04 -11.21 -4.76
N GLU A 117 6.09 -10.39 -4.31
CA GLU A 117 5.26 -9.54 -5.16
C GLU A 117 5.76 -8.10 -5.07
N ILE A 118 6.25 -7.56 -6.18
CA ILE A 118 6.78 -6.20 -6.27
C ILE A 118 5.63 -5.27 -6.64
N LEU A 119 5.37 -4.27 -5.80
CA LEU A 119 4.29 -3.31 -6.02
C LEU A 119 4.51 -2.52 -7.31
N PRO A 120 3.43 -2.12 -8.01
CA PRO A 120 2.03 -2.11 -7.58
C PRO A 120 1.22 -3.37 -7.93
N CYS A 121 1.80 -4.57 -8.03
CA CYS A 121 0.99 -5.80 -8.17
C CYS A 121 0.47 -6.26 -6.80
N ASP A 122 -0.84 -6.21 -6.61
CA ASP A 122 -1.57 -6.92 -5.55
C ASP A 122 -2.85 -7.51 -6.14
N ARG A 123 -2.96 -8.84 -6.11
CA ARG A 123 -4.10 -9.56 -6.71
C ARG A 123 -5.44 -9.25 -6.05
N GLY A 124 -5.45 -8.88 -4.77
CA GLY A 124 -6.66 -8.46 -4.08
C GLY A 124 -6.91 -6.95 -4.19
N LEU A 125 -6.05 -6.21 -4.88
CA LEU A 125 -6.22 -4.80 -5.23
C LEU A 125 -5.88 -4.59 -6.72
N PRO A 126 -6.70 -5.11 -7.65
CA PRO A 126 -6.41 -5.07 -9.08
C PRO A 126 -6.28 -3.65 -9.65
N GLY A 127 -6.89 -2.64 -9.02
CA GLY A 127 -6.74 -1.23 -9.40
C GLY A 127 -5.47 -0.55 -8.90
N LEU A 128 -4.60 -1.25 -8.17
CA LEU A 128 -3.37 -0.66 -7.63
C LEU A 128 -2.41 -0.20 -8.74
N PRO A 129 -2.17 -0.94 -9.84
CA PRO A 129 -1.41 -0.43 -10.97
C PRO A 129 -2.01 0.85 -11.58
N ALA A 130 -3.33 0.88 -11.77
CA ALA A 130 -4.03 2.05 -12.31
C ALA A 130 -3.93 3.27 -11.38
N ALA A 131 -3.91 3.06 -10.06
CA ALA A 131 -3.67 4.13 -9.08
C ALA A 131 -2.25 4.72 -9.11
N PHE A 132 -1.28 4.07 -9.75
CA PHE A 132 0.05 4.65 -9.97
C PHE A 132 0.18 5.39 -11.32
N ASP A 133 -0.82 5.27 -12.19
CA ASP A 133 -0.89 5.98 -13.46
C ASP A 133 -1.39 7.42 -13.23
N LEU A 134 -0.45 8.36 -13.10
CA LEU A 134 -0.73 9.76 -12.80
C LEU A 134 -1.61 10.43 -13.87
N GLU A 135 -1.47 10.02 -15.13
CA GLU A 135 -2.25 10.60 -16.22
C GLU A 135 -3.72 10.18 -16.09
N ARG A 136 -3.97 8.88 -15.91
CA ARG A 136 -5.34 8.36 -15.76
C ARG A 136 -6.00 8.84 -14.47
N VAL A 137 -5.26 8.88 -13.36
CA VAL A 137 -5.76 9.45 -12.11
C VAL A 137 -6.04 10.95 -12.26
N GLY A 138 -5.23 11.67 -13.04
CA GLY A 138 -5.45 13.08 -13.35
C GLY A 138 -6.74 13.31 -14.13
N LEU A 139 -7.02 12.46 -15.13
CA LEU A 139 -8.28 12.50 -15.88
C LEU A 139 -9.49 12.24 -14.98
N VAL A 140 -9.40 11.28 -14.06
CA VAL A 140 -10.47 11.01 -13.07
C VAL A 140 -10.69 12.22 -12.16
N LEU A 141 -9.62 12.80 -11.64
CA LEU A 141 -9.68 13.94 -10.73
C LEU A 141 -10.32 15.18 -11.40
N THR A 142 -10.11 15.34 -12.71
CA THR A 142 -10.57 16.50 -13.49
C THR A 142 -11.89 16.27 -14.24
N GLY A 143 -12.50 15.09 -14.11
CA GLY A 143 -13.74 14.75 -14.80
C GLY A 143 -13.60 14.52 -16.31
N GLY A 144 -12.38 14.22 -16.80
CA GLY A 144 -12.11 13.72 -18.15
C GLY A 144 -12.22 14.71 -19.31
N ALA A 145 -12.87 15.87 -19.16
CA ALA A 145 -13.14 16.77 -20.29
C ALA A 145 -12.88 18.26 -20.06
N GLN A 146 -12.60 18.74 -18.83
CA GLN A 146 -12.74 20.18 -18.54
C GLN A 146 -11.56 20.91 -17.88
N ALA A 147 -10.43 20.28 -17.54
CA ALA A 147 -9.38 20.94 -16.74
C ALA A 147 -7.94 20.88 -17.30
N ALA A 148 -7.80 20.86 -18.63
CA ALA A 148 -6.56 21.40 -19.22
C ALA A 148 -6.39 22.91 -18.95
N SER A 149 -7.41 23.58 -18.39
CA SER A 149 -7.51 25.02 -18.16
C SER A 149 -7.03 25.52 -16.78
N GLU A 150 -6.97 24.69 -15.74
CA GLU A 150 -6.63 25.15 -14.36
C GLU A 150 -5.20 24.82 -13.91
N GLY A 151 -4.38 24.17 -14.76
CA GLY A 151 -2.97 23.89 -14.46
C GLY A 151 -2.75 22.88 -13.33
N LEU A 152 -3.78 22.10 -12.96
CA LEU A 152 -3.73 21.10 -11.90
C LEU A 152 -3.10 19.81 -12.44
N GLU A 153 -1.86 19.55 -12.04
CA GLU A 153 -1.06 18.42 -12.55
C GLU A 153 -0.58 17.53 -11.40
N LEU A 154 -0.84 16.21 -11.50
CA LEU A 154 -0.29 15.23 -10.57
C LEU A 154 1.18 14.97 -10.91
N ARG A 155 2.08 15.25 -9.96
CA ARG A 155 3.53 15.14 -10.16
C ARG A 155 4.12 13.83 -9.68
N ARG A 156 3.56 13.28 -8.61
CA ARG A 156 4.13 12.11 -7.93
C ARG A 156 3.05 11.36 -7.17
N CYS A 157 3.08 10.04 -7.26
CA CYS A 157 2.31 9.16 -6.37
C CYS A 157 3.25 8.56 -5.33
N ARG A 158 2.80 8.50 -4.07
CA ARG A 158 3.49 7.79 -2.99
C ARG A 158 2.48 6.92 -2.26
N LEU A 159 2.76 5.62 -2.20
CA LEU A 159 2.03 4.69 -1.33
C LEU A 159 2.39 4.98 0.14
N LEU A 160 1.39 5.31 0.94
CA LEU A 160 1.54 5.60 2.37
C LEU A 160 1.28 4.34 3.20
N GLU A 161 0.20 3.62 2.89
CA GLU A 161 -0.25 2.45 3.62
C GLU A 161 -0.70 1.37 2.64
N HIS A 162 -0.39 0.12 2.94
CA HIS A 162 -0.79 -1.00 2.11
C HIS A 162 -1.11 -2.22 2.97
N HIS A 163 -2.35 -2.69 2.87
CA HIS A 163 -2.84 -3.92 3.47
C HIS A 163 -3.11 -4.91 2.35
N PRO A 164 -2.27 -5.94 2.18
CA PRO A 164 -2.35 -6.79 1.01
C PRO A 164 -3.71 -7.45 0.84
N GLY A 165 -4.28 -7.27 -0.35
CA GLY A 165 -5.59 -7.73 -0.79
C GLY A 165 -6.79 -7.10 -0.08
N ARG A 166 -6.60 -5.96 0.60
CA ARG A 166 -7.66 -5.31 1.38
C ARG A 166 -7.79 -3.82 1.12
N ARG A 167 -6.70 -3.07 1.24
CA ARG A 167 -6.73 -1.62 0.99
C ARG A 167 -5.34 -1.04 0.75
N ALA A 168 -5.28 0.07 0.02
CA ALA A 168 -4.10 0.91 -0.08
C ALA A 168 -4.47 2.38 0.14
N VAL A 169 -3.55 3.14 0.73
CA VAL A 169 -3.66 4.60 0.83
C VAL A 169 -2.48 5.22 0.10
N LEU A 170 -2.77 6.07 -0.87
CA LEU A 170 -1.82 6.77 -1.72
C LEU A 170 -1.89 8.27 -1.46
N ARG A 171 -0.77 8.96 -1.68
CA ARG A 171 -0.68 10.42 -1.68
C ARG A 171 -0.17 10.87 -3.03
N TYR A 172 -0.93 11.72 -3.70
CA TYR A 172 -0.54 12.33 -4.95
C TYR A 172 -0.13 13.77 -4.71
N SER A 173 1.08 14.15 -5.08
CA SER A 173 1.51 15.54 -5.06
C SER A 173 0.96 16.30 -6.25
N LEU A 174 0.43 17.49 -6.01
CA LEU A 174 -0.12 18.38 -7.01
C LEU A 174 0.85 19.52 -7.32
N ARG A 175 0.84 19.98 -8.57
CA ARG A 175 1.23 21.34 -8.91
C ARG A 175 -0.07 22.12 -9.07
N ALA A 176 -0.36 23.02 -8.12
CA ALA A 176 -1.53 23.89 -8.15
C ALA A 176 -1.09 25.34 -7.93
N PRO A 177 -1.72 26.34 -8.57
CA PRO A 177 -1.33 27.75 -8.43
C PRO A 177 -1.44 28.32 -7.01
N ALA A 178 -2.28 27.74 -6.13
CA ALA A 178 -2.29 27.97 -4.69
C ALA A 178 -3.17 26.92 -3.97
N GLY A 179 -2.77 26.46 -2.78
CA GLY A 179 -3.70 25.94 -1.76
C GLY A 179 -3.65 24.44 -1.42
N ALA A 180 -3.42 23.53 -2.37
CA ALA A 180 -3.36 22.09 -2.09
C ALA A 180 -2.12 21.43 -2.71
N ASP A 181 -1.17 21.02 -1.86
CA ASP A 181 0.06 20.37 -2.29
C ASP A 181 -0.13 18.87 -2.61
N TYR A 182 -1.25 18.28 -2.16
CA TYR A 182 -1.55 16.87 -2.37
C TYR A 182 -3.02 16.49 -2.19
N VAL A 183 -3.39 15.36 -2.79
CA VAL A 183 -4.65 14.62 -2.59
C VAL A 183 -4.37 13.19 -2.16
N TYR A 184 -5.33 12.57 -1.48
CA TYR A 184 -5.23 11.17 -1.07
C TYR A 184 -6.05 10.27 -1.98
N GLY A 185 -5.50 9.10 -2.30
CA GLY A 185 -6.25 8.01 -2.90
C GLY A 185 -6.46 6.90 -1.87
N GLN A 186 -7.70 6.46 -1.71
CA GLN A 186 -8.02 5.26 -0.97
C GLN A 186 -8.48 4.20 -1.97
N LEU A 187 -7.73 3.10 -2.02
CA LEU A 187 -8.03 1.95 -2.86
C LEU A 187 -8.58 0.82 -1.99
N ALA A 188 -9.70 0.24 -2.39
CA ALA A 188 -10.29 -0.93 -1.76
C ALA A 188 -10.98 -1.81 -2.83
N PRO A 189 -11.07 -3.13 -2.65
CA PRO A 189 -11.65 -4.01 -3.65
C PRO A 189 -13.16 -3.79 -3.81
N GLY A 190 -13.63 -3.81 -5.06
CA GLY A 190 -15.05 -3.82 -5.41
C GLY A 190 -15.82 -2.58 -4.94
N VAL A 191 -17.03 -2.78 -4.42
CA VAL A 191 -17.96 -1.72 -4.00
C VAL A 191 -17.54 -1.00 -2.71
N GLU A 192 -16.44 -1.42 -2.09
CA GLU A 192 -16.02 -0.91 -0.78
C GLU A 192 -15.60 0.57 -0.85
N ALA A 193 -15.04 1.01 -1.98
CA ALA A 193 -14.76 2.43 -2.23
C ALA A 193 -16.05 3.27 -2.33
N ALA A 194 -17.11 2.74 -2.96
CA ALA A 194 -18.41 3.40 -3.04
C ALA A 194 -19.07 3.48 -1.65
N ARG A 195 -19.03 2.38 -0.88
CA ARG A 195 -19.49 2.36 0.53
C ARG A 195 -18.73 3.34 1.41
N LEU A 196 -17.43 3.51 1.21
CA LEU A 196 -16.64 4.50 1.93
C LEU A 196 -17.06 5.95 1.60
N ALA A 197 -17.40 6.22 0.34
CA ALA A 197 -17.94 7.52 -0.05
C ALA A 197 -19.33 7.77 0.58
N GLU A 198 -20.22 6.78 0.55
CA GLU A 198 -21.54 6.85 1.21
C GLU A 198 -21.43 7.03 2.72
N LEU A 199 -20.54 6.26 3.37
CA LEU A 199 -20.26 6.37 4.80
C LEU A 199 -19.70 7.75 5.15
N GLY A 200 -18.80 8.28 4.33
CA GLY A 200 -18.26 9.63 4.50
C GLY A 200 -19.36 10.69 4.45
N ALA A 201 -20.27 10.60 3.48
CA ALA A 201 -21.41 11.50 3.38
C ALA A 201 -22.38 11.35 4.58
N ALA A 202 -22.63 10.13 5.04
CA ALA A 202 -23.49 9.88 6.20
C ALA A 202 -22.88 10.44 7.50
N LEU A 203 -21.59 10.23 7.72
CA LEU A 203 -20.85 10.72 8.89
C LEU A 203 -20.61 12.23 8.86
N ALA A 204 -20.53 12.87 7.70
CA ALA A 204 -20.44 14.34 7.63
C ALA A 204 -21.66 15.02 8.30
N ARG A 205 -22.82 14.35 8.31
CA ARG A 205 -24.04 14.84 8.99
C ARG A 205 -23.95 14.80 10.52
N THR A 206 -22.97 14.11 11.11
CA THR A 206 -22.78 14.05 12.57
C THR A 206 -21.90 15.18 13.11
N GLY A 207 -21.51 16.13 12.26
CA GLY A 207 -20.62 17.24 12.62
C GLY A 207 -19.13 16.86 12.65
N LEU A 208 -18.78 15.65 12.25
CA LEU A 208 -17.39 15.23 12.08
C LEU A 208 -16.79 15.87 10.82
N LEU A 209 -15.62 16.51 10.98
CA LEU A 209 -14.83 17.01 9.86
C LEU A 209 -14.13 15.84 9.17
N LEU A 210 -14.67 15.41 8.04
CA LEU A 210 -14.13 14.33 7.22
C LEU A 210 -13.44 14.88 5.97
N PRO A 211 -12.46 14.14 5.40
CA PRO A 211 -11.94 14.46 4.08
C PRO A 211 -13.09 14.55 3.06
N SER A 212 -13.15 15.65 2.30
CA SER A 212 -14.09 15.78 1.20
C SER A 212 -13.73 14.79 0.09
N GLY A 213 -14.73 14.04 -0.39
CA GLY A 213 -14.58 13.25 -1.63
C GLY A 213 -14.45 14.20 -2.81
N LEU A 214 -13.40 14.05 -3.61
CA LEU A 214 -13.15 14.86 -4.80
C LEU A 214 -13.64 14.15 -6.05
N ALA A 215 -13.28 12.88 -6.20
CA ALA A 215 -13.65 12.05 -7.35
C ALA A 215 -13.56 10.57 -6.99
N GLY A 216 -14.17 9.71 -7.80
CA GLY A 216 -14.10 8.26 -7.63
C GLY A 216 -13.88 7.56 -8.98
N TRP A 217 -13.17 6.45 -8.95
CA TRP A 217 -13.01 5.52 -10.06
C TRP A 217 -13.46 4.11 -9.59
N PRO A 218 -14.78 3.85 -9.55
CA PRO A 218 -15.33 2.64 -8.94
C PRO A 218 -14.85 1.34 -9.61
N ALA A 219 -14.64 1.37 -10.93
CA ALA A 219 -14.12 0.22 -11.68
C ALA A 219 -12.76 -0.26 -11.16
N GLU A 220 -11.93 0.65 -10.66
CA GLU A 220 -10.62 0.35 -10.07
C GLU A 220 -10.66 0.32 -8.53
N GLY A 221 -11.83 0.59 -7.92
CA GLY A 221 -11.98 0.66 -6.47
C GLY A 221 -11.24 1.83 -5.83
N LEU A 222 -11.01 2.92 -6.56
CA LEU A 222 -10.26 4.10 -6.10
C LEU A 222 -11.22 5.25 -5.72
N LEU A 223 -11.02 5.83 -4.54
CA LEU A 223 -11.65 7.06 -4.07
C LEU A 223 -10.59 8.13 -3.86
N LEU A 224 -10.75 9.30 -4.49
CA LEU A 224 -9.87 10.46 -4.32
C LEU A 224 -10.49 11.43 -3.32
N GLN A 225 -9.69 11.83 -2.33
CA GLN A 225 -10.12 12.70 -1.23
C GLN A 225 -9.17 13.88 -1.06
N GLY A 226 -9.74 15.00 -0.63
CA GLY A 226 -9.01 16.17 -0.20
C GLY A 226 -8.16 15.90 1.04
N ARG A 227 -7.23 16.81 1.34
CA ARG A 227 -6.47 16.75 2.59
C ARG A 227 -7.44 16.88 3.78
N PRO A 228 -7.39 15.96 4.77
CA PRO A 228 -8.14 16.16 6.01
C PRO A 228 -7.67 17.44 6.71
N PRO A 229 -8.58 18.24 7.27
CA PRO A 229 -8.20 19.40 8.07
C PRO A 229 -7.48 18.96 9.35
N GLY A 230 -6.55 19.80 9.82
CA GLY A 230 -5.82 19.60 11.07
C GLY A 230 -4.51 18.82 10.97
N ALA A 231 -4.01 18.38 12.12
CA ALA A 231 -2.76 17.65 12.30
C ALA A 231 -3.02 16.23 12.79
N ALA A 232 -2.13 15.30 12.45
CA ALA A 232 -2.19 13.94 12.97
C ALA A 232 -1.96 13.95 14.50
N LEU A 233 -2.76 13.21 15.26
CA LEU A 233 -2.63 13.13 16.72
C LEU A 233 -1.22 12.71 17.17
N LEU A 234 -0.57 11.82 16.42
CA LEU A 234 0.79 11.36 16.68
C LEU A 234 1.87 12.42 16.44
N ALA A 235 1.53 13.52 15.76
CA ALA A 235 2.43 14.63 15.51
C ALA A 235 2.26 15.77 16.53
N LEU A 236 1.30 15.65 17.46
CA LEU A 236 1.09 16.63 18.52
C LEU A 236 2.13 16.43 19.63
N THR A 237 2.61 17.53 20.19
CA THR A 237 3.35 17.51 21.45
C THR A 237 2.46 17.01 22.59
N PRO A 238 3.03 16.51 23.72
CA PRO A 238 2.23 16.06 24.86
C PRO A 238 1.27 17.12 25.43
N SER A 239 1.67 18.40 25.38
CA SER A 239 0.84 19.54 25.78
C SER A 239 -0.36 19.71 24.84
N GLU A 240 -0.11 19.73 23.54
CA GLU A 240 -1.16 19.83 22.52
C GLU A 240 -2.11 18.63 22.57
N ALA A 241 -1.58 17.41 22.71
CA ALA A 241 -2.38 16.20 22.86
C ALA A 241 -3.27 16.25 24.11
N SER A 242 -2.75 16.76 25.23
CA SER A 242 -3.52 16.93 26.47
C SER A 242 -4.68 17.91 26.29
N ALA A 243 -4.45 19.00 25.53
CA ALA A 243 -5.51 19.96 25.18
C ALA A 243 -6.60 19.33 24.30
N GLN A 244 -6.29 18.29 23.52
CA GLN A 244 -7.26 17.57 22.68
C GLN A 244 -8.03 16.46 23.42
N LEU A 245 -7.69 16.14 24.68
CA LEU A 245 -8.34 15.05 25.44
C LEU A 245 -9.88 15.14 25.50
N PRO A 246 -10.51 16.32 25.67
CA PRO A 246 -11.97 16.44 25.65
C PRO A 246 -12.56 16.02 24.29
N ALA A 247 -11.96 16.48 23.19
CA ALA A 247 -12.39 16.13 21.83
C ALA A 247 -12.18 14.63 21.54
N LEU A 248 -11.07 14.05 21.99
CA LEU A 248 -10.82 12.61 21.87
C LEU A 248 -11.84 11.77 22.64
N ARG A 249 -12.23 12.20 23.85
CA ARG A 249 -13.30 11.54 24.62
C ARG A 249 -14.64 11.61 23.89
N GLN A 250 -14.97 12.74 23.28
CA GLN A 250 -16.18 12.88 22.49
C GLN A 250 -16.16 11.98 21.24
N LEU A 251 -15.02 11.90 20.55
CA LEU A 251 -14.83 10.98 19.43
C LEU A 251 -15.03 9.52 19.85
N CYS A 252 -14.44 9.10 20.97
CA CYS A 252 -14.63 7.74 21.50
C CYS A 252 -16.10 7.44 21.81
N ARG A 253 -16.86 8.41 22.35
CA ARG A 253 -18.30 8.26 22.60
C ARG A 253 -19.10 8.12 21.30
N LEU A 254 -18.78 8.94 20.28
CA LEU A 254 -19.41 8.84 18.97
C LEU A 254 -19.13 7.48 18.32
N LEU A 255 -17.88 7.00 18.37
CA LEU A 255 -17.51 5.68 17.85
C LEU A 255 -18.19 4.55 18.61
N ALA A 256 -18.35 4.67 19.93
CA ALA A 256 -19.07 3.70 20.75
C ALA A 256 -20.58 3.66 20.39
N ALA A 257 -21.21 4.81 20.20
CA ALA A 257 -22.61 4.90 19.77
C ALA A 257 -22.82 4.22 18.41
N LEU A 258 -21.93 4.49 17.44
CA LEU A 258 -21.96 3.85 16.12
C LEU A 258 -21.76 2.33 16.17
N GLY A 259 -21.04 1.80 17.16
CA GLY A 259 -20.90 0.35 17.38
C GLY A 259 -22.09 -0.31 18.06
N SER A 260 -22.93 0.48 18.75
CA SER A 260 -24.09 -0.01 19.51
C SER A 260 -25.30 -0.25 18.60
N ASP A 261 -25.47 0.58 17.58
CA ASP A 261 -26.62 0.54 16.64
C ASP A 261 -26.46 -0.51 15.52
N ALA A 262 -25.36 -1.27 15.51
CA ALA A 262 -25.08 -2.34 14.54
C ALA A 262 -25.28 -3.76 15.10
N SER A 263 -25.84 -3.87 16.31
CA SER A 263 -26.20 -5.14 17.00
C SER A 263 -27.71 -5.32 17.03
#